data_AF-A0A6A3L8G6-F1
#
_entry.id   AF-A0A6A3L8G6-F1
#
_cell.length_a   1.000
_cell.length_b   1.000
_cell.length_c   1.000
_cell.angle_alpha   90.00
_cell.angle_beta   90.00
_cell.angle_gamma   90.00
#
_symmetry.space_group_name_H-M   'P 1'
#
loop_
_entity.id
_entity.type
_entity.pdbx_description
1 polymer ?
#
loop_
_entity_poly.entity_id
_entity_poly.type
_entity_poly.pdbx_seq_one_letter_code
_entity_poly.pdbx_strand_id
1 'polypeptide(L)'
;MTQSELAAWVRKKFKLRAKPARNTISDIMENAESIMSASYGDDCQRKPTQVSSPQLEKRLAAWIMDMERRNICLSRELVTMKARELQAHLCDAWDLN
;
A
#
# COMPACT_ATOMS: atom_id res chain seq x y z
N MET A 1 -0.70 -28.69 12.89
CA MET A 1 -1.23 -27.47 13.53
C MET A 1 -2.64 -27.23 13.02
N THR A 2 -3.64 -27.25 13.89
CA THR A 2 -5.05 -26.98 13.55
C THR A 2 -5.34 -25.47 13.51
N GLN A 3 -6.47 -25.04 12.93
CA GLN A 3 -6.86 -23.62 12.92
C GLN A 3 -7.00 -23.04 14.35
N SER A 4 -7.50 -23.82 15.29
CA SER A 4 -7.65 -23.40 16.70
C SER A 4 -6.30 -23.25 17.41
N GLU A 5 -5.35 -24.14 17.11
CA GLU A 5 -3.97 -24.04 17.60
C GLU A 5 -3.26 -22.83 17.00
N LEU A 6 -3.44 -22.60 15.69
CA LEU A 6 -2.92 -21.42 15.00
C LEU A 6 -3.49 -20.13 15.60
N ALA A 7 -4.80 -20.06 15.87
CA ALA A 7 -5.44 -18.91 16.52
C ALA A 7 -4.83 -18.61 17.91
N ALA A 8 -4.60 -19.66 18.70
CA ALA A 8 -3.99 -19.53 20.03
C ALA A 8 -2.53 -19.06 19.93
N TRP A 9 -1.77 -19.60 18.96
CA TRP A 9 -0.39 -19.22 18.70
C TRP A 9 -0.30 -17.77 18.21
N VAL A 10 -1.10 -17.36 17.23
CA VAL A 10 -1.14 -15.97 16.70
C VAL A 10 -1.45 -14.99 17.82
N ARG A 11 -2.46 -15.26 18.65
CA ARG A 11 -2.78 -14.41 19.81
C ARG A 11 -1.56 -14.22 20.72
N LYS A 12 -0.85 -15.30 21.03
CA LYS A 12 0.34 -15.27 21.90
C LYS A 12 1.51 -14.54 21.23
N LYS A 13 1.78 -14.83 19.97
CA LYS A 13 2.90 -14.27 19.19
C LYS A 13 2.77 -12.76 19.00
N PHE A 14 1.57 -12.28 18.66
CA PHE A 14 1.30 -10.87 18.37
C PHE A 14 0.63 -10.12 19.53
N LYS A 15 0.52 -10.75 20.71
CA LYS A 15 -0.07 -10.16 21.93
C LYS A 15 -1.47 -9.57 21.70
N LEU A 16 -2.31 -10.27 20.93
CA LEU A 16 -3.66 -9.83 20.62
C LEU A 16 -4.57 -9.96 21.85
N ARG A 17 -5.53 -9.04 21.99
CA ARG A 17 -6.53 -9.05 23.08
C ARG A 17 -7.35 -10.34 23.11
N ALA A 18 -7.73 -10.85 21.94
CA ALA A 18 -8.54 -12.06 21.79
C ALA A 18 -7.94 -12.99 20.71
N LYS A 19 -8.37 -14.26 20.72
CA LYS A 19 -8.02 -15.17 19.62
C LYS A 19 -8.72 -14.67 18.34
N PRO A 20 -8.04 -14.66 17.18
CA PRO A 20 -8.70 -14.42 15.90
C PRO A 20 -9.82 -15.43 15.68
N ALA A 21 -10.88 -15.01 15.02
CA ALA A 21 -11.96 -15.89 14.64
C ALA A 21 -11.50 -16.88 13.55
N ARG A 22 -12.17 -18.02 13.46
CA ARG A 22 -11.80 -19.09 12.52
C ARG A 22 -11.85 -18.61 11.07
N ASN A 23 -12.88 -17.83 10.71
CA ASN A 23 -13.01 -17.22 9.38
C ASN A 23 -11.85 -16.26 9.09
N THR A 24 -11.45 -15.40 10.03
CA THR A 24 -10.30 -14.50 9.86
C THR A 24 -9.02 -15.24 9.53
N ILE A 25 -8.78 -16.40 10.17
CA ILE A 25 -7.61 -17.23 9.84
C ILE A 25 -7.73 -17.83 8.45
N SER A 26 -8.91 -18.34 8.07
CA SER A 26 -9.16 -18.84 6.72
C SER A 26 -8.91 -17.77 5.68
N ASP A 27 -9.51 -16.58 5.84
CA ASP A 27 -9.40 -15.46 4.92
C ASP A 27 -7.94 -15.04 4.72
N ILE A 28 -7.15 -14.96 5.80
CA ILE A 28 -5.72 -14.63 5.72
C ILE A 28 -4.93 -15.73 5.01
N MET A 29 -5.24 -17.00 5.27
CA MET A 29 -4.54 -18.12 4.63
C MET A 29 -4.87 -18.21 3.14
N GLU A 30 -6.14 -18.00 2.76
CA GLU A 30 -6.60 -18.01 1.37
C GLU A 30 -6.00 -16.85 0.57
N ASN A 31 -5.85 -15.68 1.19
CA ASN A 31 -5.27 -14.50 0.56
C ASN A 31 -3.76 -14.34 0.81
N ALA A 32 -3.08 -15.34 1.39
CA ALA A 32 -1.70 -15.20 1.85
C ALA A 32 -0.74 -14.80 0.71
N GLU A 33 -0.88 -15.41 -0.46
CA GLU A 33 -0.07 -15.08 -1.64
C GLU A 33 -0.29 -13.63 -2.08
N SER A 34 -1.54 -13.16 -2.09
CA SER A 34 -1.86 -11.77 -2.41
C SER A 34 -1.30 -10.82 -1.35
N ILE A 35 -1.48 -11.12 -0.05
CA ILE A 35 -0.98 -10.29 1.06
C ILE A 35 0.54 -10.17 1.03
N MET A 36 1.26 -11.24 0.68
CA MET A 36 2.72 -11.26 0.60
C MET A 36 3.27 -10.73 -0.73
N SER A 37 2.40 -10.42 -1.70
CA SER A 37 2.83 -9.90 -2.99
C SER A 37 3.29 -8.44 -2.87
N ALA A 38 4.28 -8.06 -3.69
CA ALA A 38 4.79 -6.69 -3.73
C ALA A 38 3.72 -5.64 -4.13
N SER A 39 2.60 -6.08 -4.72
CA SER A 39 1.49 -5.21 -5.12
C SER A 39 0.48 -4.95 -4.00
N TYR A 40 0.53 -5.67 -2.87
CA TYR A 40 -0.41 -5.47 -1.77
C TYR A 40 -0.20 -4.12 -1.04
N GLY A 41 0.98 -3.52 -1.21
CA GLY A 41 1.35 -2.25 -0.60
C GLY A 41 2.36 -2.42 0.53
N ASP A 42 2.52 -1.37 1.32
CA ASP A 42 3.45 -1.35 2.45
C ASP A 42 2.90 -2.16 3.63
N ASP A 43 3.79 -2.78 4.41
CA ASP A 43 3.48 -3.78 5.47
C ASP A 43 2.60 -3.23 6.60
N CYS A 44 2.40 -1.91 6.63
CA CYS A 44 1.58 -1.20 7.62
C CYS A 44 0.13 -0.93 7.15
N GLN A 45 -0.23 -1.24 5.91
CA GLN A 45 -1.57 -0.99 5.37
C GLN A 45 -2.48 -2.22 5.48
N ARG A 46 -3.72 -2.00 5.91
CA ARG A 46 -4.75 -3.06 5.99
C ARG A 46 -5.30 -3.50 4.63
N LYS A 47 -5.21 -2.64 3.62
CA LYS A 47 -5.69 -2.88 2.26
C LYS A 47 -4.75 -2.18 1.27
N PRO A 48 -4.59 -2.73 0.05
CA PRO A 48 -3.85 -2.03 -1.00
C PRO A 48 -4.51 -0.69 -1.31
N THR A 49 -3.70 0.36 -1.39
CA THR A 49 -4.18 1.68 -1.83
C THR A 49 -4.40 1.63 -3.34
N GLN A 50 -5.66 1.76 -3.77
CA GLN A 50 -5.99 1.92 -5.19
C GLN A 50 -5.75 3.39 -5.57
N VAL A 51 -4.73 3.64 -6.38
CA VAL A 51 -4.42 4.97 -6.91
C VAL A 51 -4.94 5.09 -8.33
N SER A 52 -5.51 6.24 -8.69
CA SER A 52 -6.14 6.45 -10.01
C SER A 52 -5.15 6.38 -11.17
N SER A 53 -3.90 6.81 -10.98
CA SER A 53 -2.82 6.60 -11.95
C SER A 53 -1.55 6.09 -11.24
N PRO A 54 -1.29 4.78 -11.27
CA PRO A 54 -0.06 4.20 -10.72
C PRO A 54 1.21 4.74 -11.41
N GLN A 55 1.11 5.09 -12.70
CA GLN A 55 2.25 5.62 -13.44
C GLN A 55 2.63 7.04 -13.00
N LEU A 56 1.62 7.88 -12.72
CA LEU A 56 1.84 9.23 -12.20
C LEU A 56 2.47 9.15 -10.80
N GLU A 57 1.92 8.34 -9.91
CA GLU A 57 2.45 8.14 -8.55
C GLU A 57 3.92 7.69 -8.59
N LYS A 58 4.25 6.70 -9.44
CA LYS A 58 5.62 6.21 -9.58
C LYS A 58 6.60 7.29 -10.08
N ARG A 59 6.20 8.08 -11.09
CA ARG A 59 7.05 9.17 -11.61
C ARG A 59 7.20 10.31 -10.61
N LEU A 60 6.11 10.66 -9.92
CA LEU A 60 6.10 11.72 -8.92
C LEU A 60 6.97 11.33 -7.71
N ALA A 61 6.85 10.09 -7.22
CA ALA A 61 7.69 9.57 -6.13
C ALA A 61 9.18 9.57 -6.51
N ALA A 62 9.53 9.16 -7.73
CA ALA A 62 10.91 9.21 -8.21
C ALA A 62 11.47 10.64 -8.23
N TRP A 63 10.65 11.62 -8.63
CA TRP A 63 11.04 13.03 -8.61
C TRP A 63 11.18 13.56 -7.17
N ILE A 64 10.24 13.24 -6.27
CA ILE A 64 10.31 13.62 -4.86
C ILE A 64 11.61 13.10 -4.22
N MET A 65 11.92 11.81 -4.40
CA MET A 65 13.14 11.22 -3.87
C MET A 65 14.41 11.91 -4.39
N ASP A 66 14.42 12.35 -5.65
CA ASP A 66 15.55 13.10 -6.21
C ASP A 66 15.68 14.50 -5.61
N MET A 67 14.56 15.19 -5.36
CA MET A 67 14.56 16.51 -4.72
C MET A 67 14.95 16.44 -3.24
N GLU A 68 14.48 15.41 -2.52
CA GLU A 68 14.86 15.15 -1.12
C GLU A 68 16.36 14.82 -1.01
N ARG A 69 16.91 14.04 -1.95
CA ARG A 69 18.37 13.78 -2.02
C ARG A 69 19.18 15.07 -2.22
N ARG A 70 18.61 16.06 -2.91
CA ARG A 70 19.19 17.39 -3.10
C ARG A 70 18.90 18.34 -1.93
N ASN A 71 18.25 17.85 -0.87
CA ASN A 71 17.86 18.60 0.32
C ASN A 71 16.93 19.79 0.02
N ILE A 72 16.07 19.66 -1.00
CA ILE A 72 15.09 20.67 -1.38
C ILE A 72 13.78 20.39 -0.62
N CYS A 73 13.33 21.35 0.17
CA CYS A 73 12.02 21.28 0.81
C CYS A 73 10.90 21.40 -0.23
N LEU A 74 10.06 20.37 -0.34
CA LEU A 74 8.92 20.36 -1.25
C LEU A 74 7.65 20.81 -0.53
N SER A 75 7.04 21.89 -1.01
CA SER A 75 5.70 22.27 -0.59
C SER A 75 4.64 21.43 -1.30
N ARG A 76 3.46 21.31 -0.70
CA ARG A 76 2.31 20.65 -1.33
C ARG A 76 1.98 21.25 -2.70
N GLU A 77 2.08 22.57 -2.82
CA GLU A 77 1.80 23.30 -4.07
C GLU A 77 2.78 22.92 -5.17
N LEU A 78 4.07 22.84 -4.82
CA LEU A 78 5.13 22.45 -5.76
C LEU A 78 4.94 21.01 -6.24
N VAL A 79 4.62 20.09 -5.32
CA VAL A 79 4.31 18.68 -5.66
C VAL A 79 3.08 18.60 -6.56
N THR A 80 2.02 19.36 -6.26
CA THR A 80 0.78 19.39 -7.06
C THR A 80 1.04 19.94 -8.46
N MET A 81 1.86 20.98 -8.57
CA MET A 81 2.26 21.55 -9.86
C MET A 81 3.04 20.53 -10.68
N LYS A 82 4.00 19.82 -10.07
CA LYS A 82 4.76 18.79 -10.76
C LYS A 82 3.90 17.60 -11.18
N ALA A 83 2.94 17.21 -10.34
CA ALA A 83 2.00 16.14 -10.68
C ALA A 83 1.17 16.49 -11.93
N ARG A 84 0.67 17.73 -12.04
CA ARG A 84 -0.08 18.19 -13.23
C ARG A 84 0.79 18.24 -14.49
N GLU A 85 2.04 18.67 -14.37
CA GLU A 85 3.00 18.66 -15.46
C GLU A 85 3.28 17.24 -15.96
N LEU A 86 3.60 16.32 -15.03
CA LEU A 86 3.82 14.91 -15.36
C LEU A 86 2.58 14.26 -15.96
N GLN A 87 1.40 14.65 -15.49
CA GLN A 87 0.13 14.18 -16.01
C GLN A 87 -0.11 14.63 -17.46
N ALA A 88 0.26 15.85 -17.84
CA ALA A 88 0.09 16.32 -19.22
C ALA A 88 0.89 15.47 -20.23
N HIS A 89 1.96 14.81 -19.78
CA HIS A 89 2.76 13.88 -20.58
C HIS A 89 2.30 12.42 -20.50
N LEU A 90 1.32 12.12 -19.65
CA LEU A 90 0.74 10.80 -19.48
C LEU A 90 -0.59 10.73 -20.23
N CYS A 91 -0.69 9.83 -21.20
CA CYS A 91 -1.96 9.47 -21.84
C CYS A 91 -2.74 8.46 -20.96
N ASP A 92 -2.76 8.71 -19.65
CA ASP A 92 -3.56 7.92 -18.74
C ASP A 92 -4.92 8.62 -18.69
N ALA A 93 -5.81 8.19 -19.58
CA ALA A 93 -7.19 8.64 -19.60
C ALA A 93 -7.74 8.50 -18.18
N TRP A 94 -8.26 9.60 -17.64
CA TRP A 94 -9.06 9.50 -16.44
C TRP A 94 -10.33 8.74 -16.84
N ASP A 95 -10.40 7.45 -16.53
CA ASP A 95 -11.69 6.78 -16.38
C ASP A 95 -12.36 7.38 -15.13
N LEU A 96 -12.86 8.62 -15.28
CA LEU A 96 -13.80 9.25 -14.37
C LEU A 96 -15.12 8.47 -14.50
N ASN A 97 -15.24 7.39 -13.72
CA ASN A 97 -16.55 6.87 -13.30
C ASN A 97 -16.99 7.60 -12.03
#